data_AF-A0AA36F576-F1
#
_entry.id   AF-A0AA36F576-F1
#
_cell.length_a   1.000
_cell.length_b   1.000
_cell.length_c   1.000
_cell.angle_alpha   90.00
_cell.angle_beta   90.00
_cell.angle_gamma   90.00
#
_symmetry.space_group_name_H-M   'P 1'
#
loop_
_entity.id
_entity.type
_entity.pdbx_description
1 polymer ?
#
loop_
_entity_poly.entity_id
_entity_poly.type
_entity_poly.pdbx_seq_one_letter_code
_entity_poly.pdbx_strand_id
1 'polypeptide(L)'
;MESNCLHIWPRDEFMMISLPNLDKSFTTTLFMPFELFESLHTKDDLLNFFEKTFPDSLPLIGREALVETFFSRKALPMVTVKCHPYNVGGKAAIMGDAAHAMVPFYGQGMNAGFEDCIVMSQFLDEYNNNFEEALPKYTEFRHVDAVSICDLAMYNYVEMRSLVNSKFFLVSFSRIRYHECIAKKKWQDQLLLKTGKLLTMVTCFGTCTWMLQEHILHFIQDTLPF
;
A
#
# COMPACT_ATOMS: atom_id res chain seq x y z
N MET A 1 -16.86 -13.24 -10.43
CA MET A 1 -16.24 -12.09 -9.74
C MET A 1 -16.91 -10.81 -10.22
N GLU A 2 -17.07 -9.82 -9.36
CA GLU A 2 -17.63 -8.50 -9.74
C GLU A 2 -16.69 -7.78 -10.73
N SER A 3 -17.23 -7.23 -11.81
CA SER A 3 -16.43 -6.74 -12.95
C SER A 3 -15.78 -5.39 -12.70
N ASN A 4 -16.33 -4.60 -11.78
CA ASN A 4 -15.90 -3.22 -11.53
C ASN A 4 -15.13 -3.08 -10.21
N CYS A 5 -14.46 -4.15 -9.76
CA CYS A 5 -13.73 -4.17 -8.51
C CYS A 5 -12.29 -4.66 -8.70
N LEU A 6 -11.39 -4.08 -7.90
CA LEU A 6 -10.08 -4.67 -7.62
C LEU A 6 -10.28 -5.75 -6.55
N HIS A 7 -9.94 -7.00 -6.88
CA HIS A 7 -10.06 -8.12 -5.93
C HIS A 7 -8.72 -8.39 -5.26
N ILE A 8 -8.72 -8.57 -3.94
CA ILE A 8 -7.51 -8.77 -3.13
C ILE A 8 -7.74 -9.95 -2.17
N TRP A 9 -6.80 -10.89 -2.14
CA TRP A 9 -6.73 -12.00 -1.18
C TRP A 9 -5.48 -11.88 -0.30
N PRO A 10 -5.58 -11.25 0.88
CA PRO A 10 -4.43 -11.06 1.79
C PRO A 10 -4.18 -12.32 2.65
N ARG A 11 -2.91 -12.71 2.87
CA ARG A 11 -2.50 -13.89 3.66
C ARG A 11 -1.26 -13.63 4.53
N ASP A 12 -1.17 -12.45 5.13
CA ASP A 12 -0.11 -11.99 6.03
C ASP A 12 1.28 -11.92 5.41
N GLU A 13 1.87 -13.02 4.94
CA GLU A 13 3.20 -13.06 4.32
C GLU A 13 3.18 -12.85 2.81
N PHE A 14 2.04 -13.14 2.20
CA PHE A 14 1.84 -13.09 0.75
C PHE A 14 0.40 -12.69 0.43
N MET A 15 0.14 -12.34 -0.82
CA MET A 15 -1.17 -11.86 -1.25
C MET A 15 -1.39 -12.11 -2.73
N MET A 16 -2.65 -12.15 -3.14
CA MET A 16 -3.03 -12.24 -4.55
C MET A 16 -3.95 -11.07 -4.91
N ILE A 17 -3.73 -10.44 -6.06
CA ILE A 17 -4.61 -9.39 -6.59
C ILE A 17 -5.13 -9.79 -7.96
N SER A 18 -6.34 -9.35 -8.30
CA SER A 18 -6.93 -9.61 -9.60
C SER A 18 -7.58 -8.35 -10.16
N LEU A 19 -7.18 -7.99 -11.39
CA LEU A 19 -7.67 -6.81 -12.11
C LEU A 19 -8.57 -7.26 -13.27
N PRO A 20 -9.73 -6.59 -13.48
CA PRO A 20 -10.63 -6.91 -14.57
C PRO A 20 -10.09 -6.42 -15.92
N ASN A 21 -10.29 -7.23 -16.95
CA ASN A 21 -10.03 -6.90 -18.35
C ASN A 21 -11.34 -6.52 -19.07
N LEU A 22 -11.22 -5.87 -20.23
CA LEU A 22 -12.39 -5.44 -21.03
C LEU A 22 -13.25 -6.60 -21.55
N ASP A 23 -12.62 -7.75 -21.79
CA ASP A 23 -13.30 -9.00 -22.21
C ASP A 23 -13.97 -9.75 -21.04
N LYS A 24 -14.02 -9.12 -19.85
CA LYS A 24 -14.53 -9.68 -18.60
C LYS A 24 -13.70 -10.85 -18.05
N SER A 25 -12.52 -11.12 -18.63
CA SER A 25 -11.50 -11.93 -17.97
C SER A 25 -10.82 -11.15 -16.86
N PHE A 26 -9.98 -11.82 -16.09
CA PHE A 26 -9.23 -11.19 -15.01
C PHE A 26 -7.77 -11.61 -15.09
N THR A 27 -6.87 -10.66 -14.83
CA THR A 27 -5.45 -10.94 -14.69
C THR A 27 -5.08 -10.95 -13.22
N THR A 28 -4.62 -12.11 -12.77
CA THR A 28 -4.30 -12.36 -11.37
C THR A 28 -2.79 -12.41 -11.15
N THR A 29 -2.31 -11.67 -10.16
CA THR A 29 -0.90 -11.61 -9.77
C THR A 29 -0.76 -12.11 -8.34
N LEU A 30 0.09 -13.14 -8.14
CA LEU A 30 0.44 -13.67 -6.83
C LEU A 30 1.78 -13.07 -6.40
N PHE A 31 1.81 -12.44 -5.22
CA PHE A 31 3.02 -11.92 -4.58
C PHE A 31 3.33 -12.79 -3.38
N MET A 32 4.47 -13.47 -3.41
CA MET A 32 4.87 -14.41 -2.38
C MET A 32 6.41 -14.46 -2.29
N PRO A 33 7.00 -14.74 -1.11
CA PRO A 33 8.44 -14.97 -0.97
C PRO A 33 8.96 -16.04 -1.93
N PHE A 34 10.20 -15.87 -2.40
CA PHE A 34 10.82 -16.80 -3.36
C PHE A 34 10.94 -18.21 -2.79
N GLU A 35 11.22 -18.33 -1.50
CA GLU A 35 11.36 -19.61 -0.79
C GLU A 35 10.07 -20.43 -0.86
N LEU A 36 8.92 -19.77 -0.75
CA LEU A 36 7.61 -20.43 -0.89
C LEU A 36 7.32 -20.79 -2.35
N PHE A 37 7.67 -19.94 -3.31
CA PHE A 37 7.55 -20.30 -4.73
C PHE A 37 8.39 -21.53 -5.07
N GLU A 38 9.62 -21.57 -4.56
CA GLU A 38 10.55 -22.67 -4.78
C GLU A 38 10.11 -23.97 -4.12
N SER A 39 9.35 -23.91 -3.02
CA SER A 39 8.80 -25.11 -2.36
C SER A 39 7.67 -25.82 -3.12
N LEU A 40 7.06 -25.17 -4.11
CA LEU A 40 5.94 -25.71 -4.89
C LEU A 40 6.47 -26.40 -6.16
N HIS A 41 6.90 -27.66 -6.01
CA HIS A 41 7.55 -28.40 -7.10
C HIS A 41 6.59 -29.16 -8.01
N THR A 42 5.46 -29.63 -7.48
CA THR A 42 4.54 -30.50 -8.22
C THR A 42 3.15 -29.88 -8.36
N LYS A 43 2.38 -30.41 -9.31
CA LYS A 43 0.95 -30.09 -9.48
C LYS A 43 0.18 -30.26 -8.16
N ASP A 44 0.43 -31.34 -7.44
CA ASP A 44 -0.31 -31.64 -6.21
C ASP A 44 0.08 -30.67 -5.08
N ASP A 45 1.36 -30.29 -4.97
CA ASP A 45 1.81 -29.27 -4.01
C ASP A 45 1.10 -27.93 -4.26
N LEU A 46 1.06 -27.50 -5.52
CA LEU A 46 0.41 -26.25 -5.93
C LEU A 46 -1.10 -26.28 -5.65
N LEU A 47 -1.79 -27.36 -6.03
CA LEU A 47 -3.23 -27.48 -5.82
C LEU A 47 -3.56 -27.55 -4.33
N ASN A 48 -2.84 -28.34 -3.54
CA ASN A 48 -3.02 -28.41 -2.09
C ASN A 48 -2.76 -27.04 -1.41
N PHE A 49 -1.74 -26.32 -1.88
CA PHE A 49 -1.47 -24.95 -1.41
C PHE A 49 -2.63 -24.01 -1.71
N PHE A 50 -3.15 -24.00 -2.94
CA PHE A 50 -4.29 -23.15 -3.32
C PHE A 50 -5.60 -23.57 -2.64
N GLU A 51 -5.88 -24.85 -2.46
CA GLU A 51 -7.06 -25.32 -1.73
C GLU A 51 -7.03 -24.88 -0.27
N LYS A 52 -5.87 -24.96 0.38
CA LYS A 52 -5.71 -24.52 1.77
C LYS A 52 -5.76 -22.99 1.91
N THR A 53 -5.18 -22.30 0.95
CA THR A 53 -4.83 -20.88 1.10
C THR A 53 -5.79 -19.95 0.37
N PHE A 54 -6.24 -20.31 -0.82
CA PHE A 54 -7.16 -19.54 -1.66
C PHE A 54 -8.32 -20.42 -2.18
N PRO A 55 -9.12 -21.03 -1.29
CA PRO A 55 -10.13 -22.02 -1.67
C PRO A 55 -11.19 -21.46 -2.63
N ASP A 56 -11.50 -20.17 -2.51
CA ASP A 56 -12.49 -19.47 -3.32
C ASP A 56 -11.95 -19.04 -4.69
N SER A 57 -10.62 -18.87 -4.84
CA SER A 57 -10.01 -18.49 -6.12
C SER A 57 -9.77 -19.67 -7.06
N LEU A 58 -9.50 -20.86 -6.50
CA LEU A 58 -9.22 -22.06 -7.29
C LEU A 58 -10.32 -22.41 -8.31
N PRO A 59 -11.63 -22.42 -7.97
CA PRO A 59 -12.68 -22.66 -8.96
C PRO A 59 -12.83 -21.53 -9.99
N LEU A 60 -12.39 -20.31 -9.67
CA LEU A 60 -12.47 -19.15 -10.57
C LEU A 60 -11.33 -19.15 -11.60
N ILE A 61 -10.13 -19.54 -11.18
CA ILE A 61 -8.96 -19.65 -12.06
C ILE A 61 -9.04 -20.93 -12.91
N GLY A 62 -9.53 -22.03 -12.33
CA GLY A 62 -9.50 -23.35 -12.93
C GLY A 62 -8.20 -24.09 -12.58
N ARG A 63 -8.32 -25.37 -12.18
CA ARG A 63 -7.19 -26.18 -11.69
C ARG A 63 -6.12 -26.38 -12.77
N GLU A 64 -6.55 -26.69 -13.99
CA GLU A 64 -5.67 -26.95 -15.12
C GLU A 64 -4.93 -25.68 -15.55
N ALA A 65 -5.67 -24.57 -15.71
CA ALA A 65 -5.11 -23.27 -16.09
C ALA A 65 -4.13 -22.72 -15.05
N LEU A 66 -4.42 -22.92 -13.76
CA LEU A 66 -3.51 -22.56 -12.67
C LEU A 66 -2.18 -23.30 -12.79
N VAL A 67 -2.22 -24.63 -12.96
CA VAL A 67 -1.02 -25.47 -13.06
C VAL A 67 -0.21 -25.11 -14.30
N GLU A 68 -0.87 -24.98 -15.44
CA GLU A 68 -0.21 -24.59 -16.70
C GLU A 68 0.46 -23.21 -16.58
N THR A 69 -0.25 -22.22 -16.03
CA THR A 69 0.27 -20.85 -15.91
C THR A 69 1.40 -20.75 -14.89
N PHE A 70 1.28 -21.43 -13.76
CA PHE A 70 2.28 -21.40 -12.69
C PHE A 70 3.60 -22.02 -13.16
N PHE A 71 3.57 -23.21 -13.77
CA PHE A 71 4.79 -23.93 -14.17
C PHE A 71 5.36 -23.46 -15.52
N SER A 72 4.61 -22.71 -16.33
CA SER A 72 5.14 -22.11 -17.56
C SER A 72 5.95 -20.83 -17.33
N ARG A 73 5.93 -20.28 -16.11
CA ARG A 73 6.57 -19.00 -15.77
C ARG A 73 7.39 -19.12 -14.49
N LYS A 74 8.37 -18.23 -14.32
CA LYS A 74 9.13 -18.09 -13.07
C LYS A 74 8.64 -16.87 -12.30
N ALA A 75 8.69 -16.94 -10.98
CA ALA A 75 8.48 -15.77 -10.13
C ALA A 75 9.51 -14.68 -10.48
N LEU A 76 9.05 -13.44 -10.56
CA LEU A 76 9.88 -12.29 -10.92
C LEU A 76 10.26 -11.47 -9.69
N PRO A 77 11.51 -10.98 -9.61
CA PRO A 77 11.90 -10.09 -8.53
C PRO A 77 11.23 -8.73 -8.69
N MET A 78 10.85 -8.15 -7.55
CA MET A 78 10.42 -6.77 -7.47
C MET A 78 11.52 -5.96 -6.78
N VAL A 79 11.84 -4.80 -7.33
CA VAL A 79 12.92 -3.94 -6.83
C VAL A 79 12.39 -2.55 -6.56
N THR A 80 12.96 -1.90 -5.55
CA THR A 80 12.84 -0.45 -5.38
C THR A 80 14.21 0.17 -5.64
N VAL A 81 14.29 1.11 -6.57
CA VAL A 81 15.48 1.88 -6.88
C VAL A 81 15.17 3.34 -6.59
N LYS A 82 16.04 3.98 -5.80
CA LYS A 82 16.02 5.42 -5.57
C LYS A 82 17.39 5.96 -5.96
N CYS A 83 17.42 6.98 -6.81
CA CYS A 83 18.65 7.68 -7.15
C CYS A 83 18.48 9.19 -7.03
N HIS A 84 19.61 9.90 -7.04
CA HIS A 84 19.72 11.35 -7.11
C HIS A 84 21.16 11.69 -7.53
N PRO A 85 21.39 12.67 -8.40
CA PRO A 85 20.40 13.45 -9.16
C PRO A 85 19.75 12.66 -10.31
N TYR A 86 18.74 13.24 -10.98
CA TYR A 86 18.10 12.66 -12.18
C TYR A 86 18.65 13.20 -13.49
N ASN A 87 19.70 14.01 -13.45
CA ASN A 87 20.29 14.63 -14.63
C ASN A 87 21.80 14.76 -14.54
N VAL A 88 22.43 14.94 -15.70
CA VAL A 88 23.85 15.27 -15.85
C VAL A 88 23.96 16.59 -16.61
N GLY A 89 24.10 17.69 -15.85
CA GLY A 89 24.01 19.05 -16.40
C GLY A 89 22.73 19.26 -17.20
N GLY A 90 22.82 20.00 -18.31
CA GLY A 90 21.77 20.19 -19.30
C GLY A 90 21.69 19.11 -20.38
N LYS A 91 22.45 17.99 -20.27
CA LYS A 91 22.70 17.08 -21.40
C LYS A 91 21.86 15.80 -21.40
N ALA A 92 21.56 15.27 -20.21
CA ALA A 92 20.82 14.03 -20.06
C ALA A 92 19.97 14.09 -18.79
N ALA A 93 18.77 13.51 -18.86
CA ALA A 93 17.88 13.33 -17.72
C ALA A 93 17.20 11.96 -17.79
N ILE A 94 16.83 11.42 -16.63
CA ILE A 94 16.05 10.19 -16.46
C ILE A 94 14.69 10.52 -15.81
N MET A 95 13.67 9.75 -16.19
CA MET A 95 12.28 9.87 -15.69
C MET A 95 11.64 8.48 -15.59
N GLY A 96 10.54 8.38 -14.85
CA GLY A 96 9.82 7.13 -14.59
C GLY A 96 10.70 6.10 -13.88
N ASP A 97 10.53 4.83 -14.22
CA ASP A 97 11.25 3.71 -13.59
C ASP A 97 12.78 3.81 -13.70
N ALA A 98 13.31 4.55 -14.69
CA ALA A 98 14.75 4.80 -14.79
C ALA A 98 15.28 5.65 -13.63
N ALA A 99 14.44 6.56 -13.10
CA ALA A 99 14.75 7.44 -11.97
C ALA A 99 14.25 6.90 -10.63
N HIS A 100 13.11 6.19 -10.63
CA HIS A 100 12.45 5.71 -9.41
C HIS A 100 11.63 4.43 -9.67
N ALA A 101 12.31 3.30 -9.84
CA ALA A 101 11.62 2.01 -9.85
C ALA A 101 11.02 1.73 -8.46
N MET A 102 9.74 1.37 -8.39
CA MET A 102 9.03 1.09 -7.15
C MET A 102 8.28 -0.23 -7.22
N VAL A 103 8.10 -0.84 -6.05
CA VAL A 103 7.24 -2.03 -5.94
C VAL A 103 5.78 -1.70 -6.32
N PRO A 104 5.05 -2.62 -6.97
CA PRO A 104 3.75 -2.33 -7.58
C PRO A 104 2.58 -2.28 -6.59
N PHE A 105 2.83 -2.18 -5.28
CA PHE A 105 1.80 -2.29 -4.27
C PHE A 105 0.90 -1.08 -4.14
N TYR A 106 1.25 0.07 -4.73
CA TYR A 106 0.40 1.26 -4.72
C TYR A 106 -0.21 1.60 -6.09
N GLY A 107 0.12 0.85 -7.14
CA GLY A 107 -0.37 1.12 -8.51
C GLY A 107 0.04 2.49 -9.07
N GLN A 108 1.11 3.10 -8.54
CA GLN A 108 1.50 4.47 -8.89
C GLN A 108 2.72 4.58 -9.81
N GLY A 109 3.44 3.50 -10.13
CA GLY A 109 4.65 3.61 -10.98
C GLY A 109 4.40 4.34 -12.30
N MET A 110 3.43 3.86 -13.09
CA MET A 110 3.01 4.52 -14.34
C MET A 110 2.50 5.95 -14.11
N ASN A 111 1.65 6.16 -13.09
CA ASN A 111 1.07 7.47 -12.80
C ASN A 111 2.14 8.51 -12.42
N ALA A 112 3.08 8.12 -11.57
CA ALA A 112 4.24 8.90 -11.18
C ALA A 112 5.15 9.20 -12.37
N GLY A 113 5.39 8.22 -13.25
CA GLY A 113 6.14 8.43 -14.50
C GLY A 113 5.44 9.36 -15.49
N PHE A 114 4.11 9.35 -15.58
CA PHE A 114 3.37 10.33 -16.37
C PHE A 114 3.39 11.72 -15.74
N GLU A 115 3.33 11.81 -14.40
CA GLU A 115 3.51 13.06 -13.70
C GLU A 115 4.90 13.66 -13.92
N ASP A 116 5.96 12.83 -13.99
CA ASP A 116 7.30 13.28 -14.37
C ASP A 116 7.31 14.02 -15.69
N CYS A 117 6.67 13.47 -16.73
CA CYS A 117 6.61 14.10 -18.04
C CYS A 117 5.94 15.48 -17.99
N ILE A 118 4.85 15.60 -17.21
CA ILE A 118 4.12 16.87 -17.04
C ILE A 118 5.01 17.88 -16.32
N VAL A 119 5.61 17.49 -15.19
CA VAL A 119 6.47 18.37 -14.39
C VAL A 119 7.71 18.78 -15.19
N MET A 120 8.37 17.84 -15.88
CA MET A 120 9.49 18.13 -16.77
C MET A 120 9.12 19.18 -17.82
N SER A 121 7.97 19.01 -18.50
CA SER A 121 7.49 19.99 -19.48
C SER A 121 7.28 21.37 -18.85
N GLN A 122 6.70 21.44 -17.64
CA GLN A 122 6.49 22.72 -16.93
C GLN A 122 7.82 23.43 -16.62
N PHE A 123 8.84 22.69 -16.16
CA PHE A 123 10.15 23.27 -15.90
C PHE A 123 10.85 23.69 -17.19
N LEU A 124 10.72 22.94 -18.29
CA LEU A 124 11.28 23.36 -19.57
C LEU A 124 10.63 24.66 -20.07
N ASP A 125 9.30 24.79 -19.93
CA ASP A 125 8.58 26.01 -20.30
C ASP A 125 8.98 27.21 -19.42
N GLU A 126 9.01 27.02 -18.09
CA GLU A 126 9.36 28.08 -17.11
C GLU A 126 10.76 28.66 -17.35
N TYR A 127 11.71 27.79 -17.70
CA TYR A 127 13.10 28.18 -17.95
C TYR A 127 13.41 28.40 -19.44
N ASN A 128 12.39 28.60 -20.29
CA ASN A 128 12.54 28.90 -21.72
C ASN A 128 13.46 27.90 -22.47
N ASN A 129 13.31 26.60 -22.18
CA ASN A 129 14.15 25.52 -22.70
C ASN A 129 15.66 25.64 -22.37
N ASN A 130 16.03 26.40 -21.34
CA ASN A 130 17.38 26.37 -20.80
C ASN A 130 17.59 25.10 -19.96
N PHE A 131 18.02 24.02 -20.61
CA PHE A 131 18.23 22.72 -19.97
C PHE A 131 19.23 22.73 -18.82
N GLU A 132 20.27 23.58 -18.87
CA GLU A 132 21.28 23.70 -17.80
C GLU A 132 20.66 24.23 -16.49
N GLU A 133 19.61 25.04 -16.59
CA GLU A 133 18.87 25.55 -15.42
C GLU A 133 17.66 24.68 -15.07
N ALA A 134 16.90 24.23 -16.08
CA ALA A 134 15.65 23.51 -15.89
C ALA A 134 15.86 22.12 -15.26
N LEU A 135 16.83 21.34 -15.75
CA LEU A 135 17.00 19.94 -15.33
C LEU A 135 17.42 19.79 -13.85
N PRO A 136 18.37 20.59 -13.31
CA PRO A 136 18.66 20.57 -11.87
C PRO A 136 17.44 20.95 -11.02
N LYS A 137 16.63 21.92 -11.47
CA LYS A 137 15.43 22.37 -10.76
C LYS A 137 14.33 21.32 -10.76
N TYR A 138 14.12 20.66 -11.90
CA TYR A 138 13.27 19.47 -12.02
C TYR A 138 13.74 18.37 -11.04
N THR A 139 15.03 18.05 -11.01
CA THR A 139 15.58 17.02 -10.12
C THR A 139 15.25 17.31 -8.67
N GLU A 140 15.58 18.50 -8.18
CA GLU A 140 15.35 18.88 -6.77
C GLU A 140 13.86 18.87 -6.43
N PHE A 141 13.03 19.40 -7.33
CA PHE A 141 11.59 19.42 -7.13
C PHE A 141 11.03 17.99 -7.13
N ARG A 142 11.37 17.15 -8.10
CA ARG A 142 10.74 15.84 -8.27
C ARG A 142 11.25 14.80 -7.28
N HIS A 143 12.51 14.90 -6.84
CA HIS A 143 13.17 13.92 -5.98
C HIS A 143 12.39 13.62 -4.70
N VAL A 144 11.90 14.67 -4.03
CA VAL A 144 11.16 14.55 -2.77
C VAL A 144 9.91 13.67 -2.95
N ASP A 145 9.18 13.87 -4.04
CA ASP A 145 7.98 13.10 -4.34
C ASP A 145 8.28 11.69 -4.83
N ALA A 146 9.33 11.52 -5.65
CA ALA A 146 9.72 10.22 -6.19
C ALA A 146 10.18 9.27 -5.07
N VAL A 147 10.98 9.77 -4.13
CA VAL A 147 11.35 9.01 -2.92
C VAL A 147 10.13 8.69 -2.07
N SER A 148 9.25 9.67 -1.88
CA SER A 148 8.03 9.53 -1.06
C SER A 148 7.09 8.46 -1.60
N ILE A 149 6.86 8.41 -2.91
CA ILE A 149 5.98 7.39 -3.50
C ILE A 149 6.58 5.99 -3.45
N CYS A 150 7.90 5.87 -3.60
CA CYS A 150 8.60 4.60 -3.37
C CYS A 150 8.44 4.12 -1.92
N ASP A 151 8.57 5.02 -0.94
CA ASP A 151 8.35 4.69 0.48
C ASP A 151 6.91 4.31 0.77
N LEU A 152 5.95 5.04 0.19
CA LEU A 152 4.54 4.74 0.34
C LEU A 152 4.18 3.38 -0.28
N ALA A 153 4.76 3.04 -1.42
CA ALA A 153 4.58 1.73 -2.04
C ALA A 153 5.16 0.59 -1.19
N MET A 154 6.34 0.78 -0.61
CA MET A 154 6.93 -0.19 0.33
C MET A 154 6.12 -0.31 1.62
N TYR A 155 5.59 0.80 2.14
CA TYR A 155 4.70 0.78 3.30
C TYR A 155 3.40 0.04 2.98
N ASN A 156 2.81 0.29 1.81
CA ASN A 156 1.58 -0.36 1.39
C ASN A 156 1.77 -1.85 1.14
N TYR A 157 2.98 -2.34 0.83
CA TYR A 157 3.26 -3.78 0.84
C TYR A 157 2.95 -4.40 2.21
N VAL A 158 3.45 -3.79 3.29
CA VAL A 158 3.26 -4.24 4.67
C VAL A 158 1.78 -4.13 5.07
N GLU A 159 1.12 -3.05 4.66
CA GLU A 159 -0.30 -2.83 4.92
C GLU A 159 -1.18 -3.81 4.14
N MET A 160 -0.90 -4.07 2.87
CA MET A 160 -1.69 -4.96 2.04
C MET A 160 -1.56 -6.44 2.42
N ARG A 161 -0.39 -6.85 2.91
CA ARG A 161 -0.18 -8.23 3.36
C ARG A 161 -0.88 -8.52 4.69
N SER A 162 -0.90 -7.58 5.64
CA SER A 162 -1.33 -7.82 7.04
C SER A 162 -2.50 -6.97 7.56
N LEU A 163 -2.75 -5.80 6.99
CA LEU A 163 -3.64 -4.78 7.58
C LEU A 163 -4.88 -4.44 6.74
N VAL A 164 -5.11 -5.03 5.56
CA VAL A 164 -6.35 -4.81 4.77
C VAL A 164 -7.61 -5.29 5.50
N ASN A 165 -7.45 -6.11 6.55
CA ASN A 165 -8.51 -6.46 7.48
C ASN A 165 -8.89 -5.30 8.44
N SER A 166 -8.15 -4.19 8.43
CA SER A 166 -8.38 -2.98 9.22
C SER A 166 -9.23 -1.97 8.45
N LYS A 167 -10.32 -1.48 9.08
CA LYS A 167 -11.36 -0.63 8.47
C LYS A 167 -10.92 0.80 8.10
N PHE A 168 -9.64 1.15 8.18
CA PHE A 168 -9.16 2.53 8.08
C PHE A 168 -8.45 2.88 6.77
N PHE A 169 -8.74 2.15 5.69
CA PHE A 169 -8.20 2.51 4.38
C PHE A 169 -9.00 3.65 3.75
N LEU A 170 -8.40 4.85 3.71
CA LEU A 170 -8.84 5.96 2.88
C LEU A 170 -7.64 6.42 2.04
N VAL A 171 -7.72 6.23 0.73
CA VAL A 171 -6.94 7.00 -0.23
C VAL A 171 -7.89 7.95 -0.94
N SER A 172 -7.51 9.23 -0.94
CA SER A 172 -8.25 10.33 -1.57
C SER A 172 -7.73 10.53 -3.00
N PHE A 173 -8.65 10.58 -3.98
CA PHE A 173 -8.36 10.98 -5.35
C PHE A 173 -7.90 12.45 -5.37
N SER A 174 -6.58 12.71 -5.47
CA SER A 174 -6.05 14.07 -5.56
C SER A 174 -4.70 14.10 -6.29
N ARG A 175 -4.29 15.29 -6.77
CA ARG A 175 -2.95 15.57 -7.32
C ARG A 175 -2.04 16.27 -6.30
N ILE A 176 -2.30 16.07 -5.01
CA ILE A 176 -1.45 16.60 -3.95
C ILE A 176 -0.09 15.88 -4.03
N ARG A 177 0.99 16.64 -3.87
CA ARG A 177 2.37 16.13 -3.86
C ARG A 177 2.49 14.95 -2.88
N TYR A 178 3.16 13.88 -3.29
CA TYR A 178 3.19 12.63 -2.51
C TYR A 178 3.75 12.83 -1.09
N HIS A 179 4.79 13.67 -0.93
CA HIS A 179 5.34 13.96 0.39
C HIS A 179 4.33 14.70 1.32
N GLU A 180 3.50 15.57 0.77
CA GLU A 180 2.43 16.24 1.51
C GLU A 180 1.31 15.27 1.91
N CYS A 181 0.95 14.34 1.02
CA CYS A 181 -0.02 13.28 1.35
C CYS A 181 0.46 12.46 2.56
N ILE A 182 1.74 12.08 2.58
CA ILE A 182 2.35 11.36 3.70
C ILE A 182 2.35 12.22 4.98
N ALA A 183 2.70 13.50 4.87
CA ALA A 183 2.70 14.41 6.03
C ALA A 183 1.29 14.57 6.63
N LYS A 184 0.27 14.75 5.78
CA LYS A 184 -1.13 14.84 6.19
C LYS A 184 -1.61 13.55 6.85
N LYS A 185 -1.29 12.38 6.28
CA LYS A 185 -1.61 11.07 6.88
C LYS A 185 -0.95 10.91 8.25
N LYS A 186 0.35 11.19 8.39
CA LYS A 186 1.06 11.14 9.68
C LYS A 186 0.40 12.02 10.74
N TRP A 187 0.00 13.23 10.35
CA TRP A 187 -0.71 14.13 11.26
C TRP A 187 -2.08 13.58 11.67
N GLN A 188 -2.85 13.03 10.73
CA GLN A 188 -4.15 12.39 11.01
C GLN A 188 -3.99 11.18 11.95
N ASP A 189 -3.03 10.30 11.69
CA ASP A 189 -2.77 9.12 12.51
C ASP A 189 -2.39 9.52 13.95
N GLN A 190 -1.54 10.55 14.11
CA GLN A 190 -1.19 11.08 15.43
C GLN A 190 -2.39 11.69 16.15
N LEU A 191 -3.25 12.41 15.43
CA LEU A 191 -4.46 12.99 16.00
C LEU A 191 -5.40 11.88 16.50
N LEU A 192 -5.69 10.88 15.65
CA LEU A 192 -6.53 9.73 15.98
C LEU A 192 -6.01 8.96 17.19
N LEU A 193 -4.69 8.73 17.26
CA LEU A 193 -4.06 8.06 18.40
C LEU A 193 -4.18 8.88 19.69
N LYS A 194 -4.00 10.21 19.62
CA LYS A 194 -4.13 11.10 20.79
C LYS A 194 -5.58 11.16 21.27
N THR A 195 -6.54 11.34 20.35
CA THR A 195 -7.97 11.40 20.69
C THR A 195 -8.46 10.05 21.22
N GLY A 196 -8.01 8.94 20.64
CA GLY A 196 -8.33 7.59 21.12
C GLY A 196 -7.82 7.35 22.53
N LYS A 197 -6.55 7.67 22.82
CA LYS A 197 -5.97 7.55 24.17
C LYS A 197 -6.71 8.39 25.19
N LEU A 198 -7.08 9.63 24.83
CA LEU A 198 -7.83 10.52 25.71
C LEU A 198 -9.22 9.96 26.01
N LEU A 199 -9.94 9.50 24.99
CA LEU A 199 -11.26 8.92 25.14
C LEU A 199 -11.21 7.68 26.05
N THR A 200 -10.26 6.77 25.83
CA THR A 200 -10.05 5.58 26.67
C THR A 200 -9.75 5.95 28.12
N MET A 201 -8.91 6.98 28.34
CA MET A 201 -8.59 7.45 29.70
C MET A 201 -9.83 8.01 30.40
N VAL A 202 -10.62 8.84 29.71
CA VAL A 202 -11.84 9.43 30.25
C VAL A 202 -12.88 8.36 30.54
N THR A 203 -13.08 7.39 29.64
CA THR A 203 -14.02 6.29 29.87
C THR A 203 -13.59 5.43 31.04
N CYS A 204 -12.31 5.02 31.11
CA CYS A 204 -11.81 4.21 32.22
C CYS A 204 -11.94 4.93 33.57
N PHE A 205 -11.57 6.22 33.62
CA PHE A 205 -11.68 7.00 34.85
C PHE A 205 -13.14 7.16 35.27
N GLY A 206 -14.02 7.53 34.33
CA GLY A 206 -15.45 7.68 34.59
C GLY A 206 -16.13 6.39 35.04
N THR A 207 -15.80 5.25 34.43
CA THR A 207 -16.32 3.94 34.86
C THR A 207 -15.82 3.56 36.24
N CYS A 208 -14.54 3.81 36.54
CA CYS A 208 -13.98 3.50 37.85
C CYS A 208 -14.60 4.37 38.95
N THR A 209 -14.78 5.67 38.72
CA THR A 209 -15.41 6.56 39.70
C THR A 209 -16.88 6.20 39.93
N TRP A 210 -17.61 5.85 38.86
CA TRP A 210 -18.99 5.41 38.98
C TRP A 210 -19.11 4.09 39.76
N MET A 211 -18.29 3.08 39.44
CA MET A 211 -18.27 1.81 40.18
C MET A 211 -17.88 2.01 41.66
N LEU A 212 -16.93 2.90 41.95
CA LEU A 212 -16.54 3.20 43.32
C LEU A 212 -17.68 3.86 44.10
N GLN A 213 -18.39 4.80 43.47
CA GLN A 213 -19.53 5.48 44.07
C GLN A 213 -20.68 4.52 44.37
N GLU A 214 -21.05 3.65 43.41
CA GLU A 214 -22.05 2.61 43.61
C GLU A 214 -21.66 1.64 44.74
N HIS A 215 -20.39 1.22 44.79
CA HIS A 215 -19.92 0.32 45.85
C HIS A 215 -19.96 0.97 47.24
N ILE A 216 -19.59 2.26 47.33
CA ILE A 216 -19.71 3.02 48.58
C ILE A 216 -21.18 3.17 48.99
N LEU A 217 -22.09 3.46 48.05
CA LEU A 217 -23.52 3.57 48.33
C LEU A 217 -24.10 2.25 48.85
N HIS A 218 -23.77 1.13 48.22
CA HIS A 218 -24.17 -0.20 48.70
C HIS A 218 -23.58 -0.52 50.08
N PHE A 219 -22.28 -0.26 50.31
CA PHE A 219 -21.66 -0.46 51.61
C PHE A 219 -22.32 0.38 52.71
N ILE A 220 -22.66 1.65 52.42
CA ILE A 220 -23.38 2.52 53.34
C ILE A 220 -24.77 1.96 53.66
N GLN A 221 -25.50 1.46 52.66
CA GLN A 221 -26.82 0.82 52.86
C GLN A 221 -26.74 -0.46 53.69
N ASP A 222 -25.70 -1.27 53.51
CA ASP A 222 -25.55 -2.56 54.21
C ASP A 222 -24.99 -2.40 55.65
N THR A 223 -24.23 -1.34 55.93
CA THR A 223 -23.49 -1.17 57.19
C THR A 223 -24.16 -0.21 58.18
N LEU A 224 -24.97 0.75 57.71
CA LEU A 224 -25.71 1.65 58.59
C LEU A 224 -27.03 0.99 59.02
N PRO A 225 -27.24 0.74 60.32
CA PRO A 225 -28.51 0.24 60.81
C PRO A 225 -29.53 1.39 60.74
N PHE A 226 -30.51 1.25 59.86
CA PHE A 226 -31.82 1.88 60.04
C PHE A 226 -32.76 0.86 60.69
#